data_AF-A0A177BTR8-F1
#
_entry.id   AF-A0A177BTR8-F1
#
_cell.length_a   1.000
_cell.length_b   1.000
_cell.length_c   1.000
_cell.angle_alpha   90.00
_cell.angle_beta   90.00
_cell.angle_gamma   90.00
#
_symmetry.space_group_name_H-M   'P 1'
#
loop_
_entity.id
_entity.type
_entity.pdbx_description
1 polymer ?
#
loop_
_entity_poly.entity_id
_entity_poly.type
_entity_poly.pdbx_seq_one_letter_code
_entity_poly.pdbx_strand_id
1 'polypeptide(L)'
;AAYGGHTETLDSLITNGATSQLQDHYGRTPLWLAAAGGKTATVEALIKKHSVDHQIADNLGRKPSWIAVKKGHGAVSKVLQAHDGESNTEPIVPPNGNHHQSRLECDVCTSKIPTTVFHYHCNLCAGGNWDICEDCRKCGATCVDPAHLLLKRTMLNGVWSEITTNHDS
;
A
#
# COMPACT_ATOMS: atom_id res chain seq x y z
N ALA A 1 10.21 1.68 -9.74
CA ALA A 1 11.46 2.17 -9.13
C ALA A 1 11.35 2.28 -7.60
N ALA A 2 10.48 3.13 -7.05
CA ALA A 2 10.41 3.40 -5.60
C ALA A 2 10.06 2.17 -4.72
N TYR A 3 8.97 1.46 -5.00
CA TYR A 3 8.57 0.26 -4.23
C TYR A 3 9.67 -0.82 -4.19
N GLY A 4 10.36 -1.02 -5.33
CA GLY A 4 11.46 -1.99 -5.47
C GLY A 4 12.78 -1.53 -4.88
N GLY A 5 12.93 -0.25 -4.53
CA GLY A 5 14.17 0.31 -4.00
C GLY A 5 15.24 0.58 -5.07
N HIS A 6 14.85 0.74 -6.34
CA HIS A 6 15.75 1.10 -7.42
C HIS A 6 16.08 2.60 -7.35
N THR A 7 16.86 2.98 -6.34
CA THR A 7 17.17 4.38 -6.01
C THR A 7 17.84 5.11 -7.16
N GLU A 8 18.80 4.49 -7.85
CA GLU A 8 19.49 5.12 -8.99
C GLU A 8 18.54 5.38 -10.17
N THR A 9 17.65 4.44 -10.47
CA THR A 9 16.61 4.62 -11.49
C THR A 9 15.63 5.71 -11.08
N LEU A 10 15.22 5.74 -9.81
CA LEU A 10 14.33 6.77 -9.28
C LEU A 10 14.96 8.16 -9.37
N ASP A 11 16.23 8.28 -8.98
CA ASP A 11 17.00 9.51 -9.08
C ASP A 11 17.11 9.98 -10.53
N SER A 12 17.45 9.07 -11.44
CA SER A 12 17.54 9.38 -12.87
C SER A 12 16.20 9.87 -13.41
N LEU A 13 15.07 9.27 -13.03
CA LEU A 13 13.74 9.71 -13.44
C LEU A 13 13.45 11.13 -12.95
N ILE A 14 13.68 11.41 -11.66
CA ILE A 14 13.39 12.73 -11.07
C ILE A 14 14.28 13.81 -11.67
N THR A 15 15.58 13.53 -11.84
CA THR A 15 16.53 14.48 -12.45
C THR A 15 16.21 14.77 -13.93
N ASN A 16 15.58 13.83 -14.63
CA ASN A 16 15.09 14.04 -16.00
C ASN A 16 13.67 14.64 -16.07
N GLY A 17 13.19 15.24 -14.98
CA GLY A 17 11.94 16.02 -14.98
C GLY A 17 10.69 15.24 -14.55
N ALA A 18 10.82 13.99 -14.09
CA ALA A 18 9.68 13.31 -13.47
C ALA A 18 9.32 13.96 -12.13
N THR A 19 8.03 14.17 -11.90
CA THR A 19 7.53 14.73 -10.64
C THR A 19 7.70 13.75 -9.48
N SER A 20 8.53 14.10 -8.49
CA SER A 20 8.83 13.26 -7.31
C SER A 20 7.64 13.06 -6.36
N GLN A 21 6.57 13.85 -6.53
CA GLN A 21 5.35 13.84 -5.73
C GLN A 21 4.11 13.37 -6.50
N LEU A 22 4.28 12.78 -7.69
CA LEU A 22 3.14 12.26 -8.47
C LEU A 22 2.38 11.22 -7.66
N GLN A 23 1.06 11.31 -7.65
CA GLN A 23 0.19 10.36 -6.97
C GLN A 23 -0.39 9.36 -7.97
N ASP A 24 -0.44 8.09 -7.58
CA ASP A 24 -1.21 7.10 -8.33
C ASP A 24 -2.71 7.21 -8.06
N HIS A 25 -3.52 6.31 -8.62
CA HIS A 25 -4.97 6.31 -8.46
C HIS A 25 -5.44 6.31 -6.99
N TYR A 26 -4.65 5.76 -6.07
CA TYR A 26 -4.97 5.72 -4.65
C TYR A 26 -4.38 6.90 -3.87
N GLY A 27 -3.80 7.91 -4.53
CA GLY A 27 -3.18 9.04 -3.86
C GLY A 27 -1.76 8.76 -3.37
N ARG A 28 -1.16 7.62 -3.74
CA ARG A 28 0.13 7.20 -3.16
C ARG A 28 1.28 7.84 -3.91
N THR A 29 2.18 8.47 -3.17
CA THR A 29 3.41 9.07 -3.71
C THR A 29 4.54 8.03 -3.86
N PRO A 30 5.63 8.34 -4.60
CA PRO A 30 6.84 7.51 -4.60
C PRO A 30 7.38 7.24 -3.19
N LEU A 31 7.27 8.22 -2.29
CA LEU A 31 7.69 8.06 -0.89
C LEU A 31 6.80 7.08 -0.13
N TRP A 32 5.48 7.14 -0.31
CA TRP A 32 4.55 6.15 0.24
C TRP A 32 4.91 4.74 -0.25
N LEU A 33 5.19 4.58 -1.54
CA LEU A 33 5.55 3.29 -2.15
C LEU A 33 6.91 2.77 -1.66
N ALA A 34 7.92 3.63 -1.54
CA ALA A 34 9.21 3.27 -0.96
C ALA A 34 9.07 2.84 0.51
N ALA A 35 8.20 3.52 1.26
CA ALA A 35 7.89 3.16 2.64
C ALA A 35 7.20 1.80 2.74
N ALA A 36 6.22 1.53 1.88
CA ALA A 36 5.55 0.23 1.79
C ALA A 36 6.51 -0.92 1.40
N GLY A 37 7.53 -0.63 0.60
CA GLY A 37 8.58 -1.57 0.20
C GLY A 37 9.70 -1.75 1.23
N GLY A 38 9.71 -0.97 2.31
CA GLY A 38 10.76 -0.99 3.32
C GLY A 38 12.12 -0.47 2.82
N LYS A 39 12.11 0.45 1.85
CA LYS A 39 13.31 0.87 1.12
C LYS A 39 13.96 2.09 1.75
N THR A 40 14.65 1.90 2.88
CA THR A 40 15.25 3.00 3.68
C THR A 40 16.12 3.95 2.85
N ALA A 41 17.04 3.44 2.02
CA ALA A 41 17.89 4.28 1.18
C ALA A 41 17.09 5.15 0.19
N THR A 42 16.03 4.59 -0.39
CA THR A 42 15.15 5.31 -1.31
C THR A 42 14.30 6.35 -0.59
N VAL A 43 13.80 6.05 0.61
CA VAL A 43 13.08 6.98 1.48
C VAL A 43 13.98 8.17 1.84
N GLU A 44 15.22 7.91 2.26
CA GLU A 44 16.18 8.96 2.57
C GLU A 44 16.53 9.81 1.36
N ALA A 45 16.73 9.20 0.18
CA ALA A 45 16.99 9.94 -1.06
C ALA A 45 15.82 10.87 -1.41
N LEU A 46 14.58 10.38 -1.35
CA LEU A 46 13.39 11.19 -1.64
C LEU A 46 13.27 12.39 -0.70
N ILE A 47 13.50 12.21 0.61
CA ILE A 47 13.39 13.29 1.60
C ILE A 47 14.56 14.27 1.50
N LYS A 48 15.81 13.77 1.53
CA LYS A 48 17.00 14.61 1.67
C LYS A 48 17.47 15.22 0.35
N LYS A 49 17.38 14.48 -0.76
CA LYS A 49 17.89 14.92 -2.07
C LYS A 49 16.82 15.62 -2.90
N HIS A 50 15.58 15.12 -2.85
CA HIS A 50 14.50 15.63 -3.69
C HIS A 50 13.46 16.45 -2.93
N SER A 51 13.69 16.71 -1.64
CA SER A 51 12.84 17.55 -0.77
C SER A 51 11.36 17.20 -0.85
N VAL A 52 11.05 15.90 -0.95
CA VAL A 52 9.68 15.40 -1.05
C VAL A 52 8.93 15.64 0.27
N ASP A 53 7.70 16.11 0.17
CA ASP A 53 6.83 16.27 1.33
C ASP A 53 6.39 14.89 1.84
N HIS A 54 6.82 14.55 3.05
CA HIS A 54 6.53 13.27 3.70
C HIS A 54 5.17 13.24 4.40
N GLN A 55 4.43 14.35 4.40
CA GLN A 55 3.08 14.45 4.96
C GLN A 55 1.97 14.12 3.97
N ILE A 56 2.27 14.01 2.67
CA ILE A 56 1.25 13.71 1.65
C ILE A 56 0.63 12.35 1.93
N ALA A 57 -0.65 12.38 2.29
CA ALA A 57 -1.45 11.21 2.53
C ALA A 57 -2.03 10.66 1.23
N ASP A 58 -2.31 9.36 1.24
CA ASP A 58 -3.10 8.72 0.20
C ASP A 58 -4.59 9.08 0.32
N ASN A 59 -5.42 8.61 -0.62
CA ASN A 59 -6.85 8.93 -0.68
C ASN A 59 -7.65 8.37 0.52
N LEU A 60 -7.05 7.52 1.35
CA LEU A 60 -7.63 7.01 2.59
C LEU A 60 -7.07 7.74 3.82
N GLY A 61 -6.36 8.86 3.63
CA GLY A 61 -5.77 9.66 4.71
C GLY A 61 -4.51 9.07 5.33
N ARG A 62 -3.85 8.10 4.67
CA ARG A 62 -2.72 7.36 5.26
C ARG A 62 -1.40 7.92 4.75
N LYS A 63 -0.55 8.35 5.67
CA LYS A 63 0.79 8.87 5.40
C LYS A 63 1.82 7.76 5.13
N PRO A 64 2.98 8.07 4.53
CA PRO A 64 4.08 7.12 4.38
C PRO A 64 4.51 6.44 5.70
N SER A 65 4.46 7.15 6.84
CA SER A 65 4.80 6.59 8.15
C SER A 65 3.83 5.49 8.58
N TRP A 66 2.52 5.70 8.32
CA TRP A 66 1.48 4.71 8.60
C TRP A 66 1.75 3.37 7.89
N ILE A 67 2.11 3.40 6.60
CA ILE A 67 2.33 2.16 5.85
C ILE A 67 3.64 1.47 6.25
N ALA A 68 4.67 2.24 6.64
CA ALA A 68 5.89 1.68 7.20
C ALA A 68 5.62 0.91 8.51
N VAL A 69 4.84 1.49 9.42
CA VAL A 69 4.42 0.83 10.67
C VAL A 69 3.59 -0.42 10.37
N LYS A 70 2.55 -0.29 9.53
CA LYS A 70 1.66 -1.41 9.17
C LYS A 70 2.43 -2.60 8.58
N LYS A 71 3.52 -2.36 7.84
CA LYS A 71 4.33 -3.42 7.24
C LYS A 71 5.55 -3.82 8.07
N GLY A 72 5.70 -3.29 9.28
CA GLY A 72 6.79 -3.62 10.20
C GLY A 72 8.15 -3.07 9.79
N HIS A 73 8.20 -2.06 8.90
CA HIS A 73 9.44 -1.47 8.39
C HIS A 73 9.99 -0.44 9.39
N GLY A 74 10.43 -0.91 10.55
CA GLY A 74 10.83 -0.05 11.67
C GLY A 74 11.93 0.97 11.34
N ALA A 75 12.90 0.61 10.49
CA ALA A 75 13.94 1.55 10.05
C ALA A 75 13.36 2.73 9.26
N VAL A 76 12.44 2.44 8.32
CA VAL A 76 11.74 3.49 7.56
C VAL A 76 10.86 4.33 8.49
N SER A 77 10.14 3.69 9.42
CA SER A 77 9.29 4.39 10.39
C SER A 77 10.08 5.42 11.19
N LYS A 78 11.27 5.04 11.67
CA LYS A 78 12.16 5.96 12.41
C LYS A 78 12.62 7.13 11.55
N VAL A 79 12.98 6.90 10.29
CA VAL A 79 13.38 7.97 9.37
C VAL A 79 12.22 8.96 9.18
N LEU A 80 11.00 8.47 8.92
CA LEU A 80 9.84 9.33 8.69
C LEU A 80 9.43 10.10 9.95
N GLN A 81 9.42 9.46 11.12
CA GLN A 81 9.07 10.12 12.40
C GLN A 81 10.09 11.17 12.84
N ALA A 82 11.38 10.96 12.54
CA ALA A 82 12.41 11.97 12.82
C ALA A 82 12.16 13.29 12.07
N HIS A 83 11.41 13.24 10.97
CA HIS A 83 11.01 14.42 10.20
C HIS A 83 9.63 14.99 10.61
N ASP A 84 8.81 14.22 11.33
CA ASP A 84 7.45 14.62 11.78
C ASP A 84 7.45 15.50 13.05
N GLY A 85 8.57 15.55 13.79
CA GLY A 85 8.57 16.00 15.19
C GLY A 85 7.91 14.97 16.11
N GLU A 86 8.35 14.86 17.36
CA GLU A 86 7.94 13.80 18.31
C GLU A 86 6.41 13.61 18.38
N SER A 87 5.89 12.65 17.62
CA SER A 87 4.50 12.20 17.73
C SER A 87 4.48 10.77 18.20
N ASN A 88 4.12 10.59 19.48
CA ASN A 88 3.83 9.31 20.09
C ASN A 88 2.67 8.64 19.34
N THR A 89 3.01 7.75 18.41
CA THR A 89 2.07 6.75 17.90
C THR A 89 2.63 5.39 18.26
N GLU A 90 1.97 4.73 19.22
CA GLU A 90 2.35 3.38 19.61
C GLU A 90 2.30 2.46 18.38
N PRO A 91 3.34 1.64 18.16
CA PRO A 91 3.39 0.76 17.01
C PRO A 91 2.31 -0.32 17.18
N ILE A 92 1.27 -0.27 16.36
CA ILE A 92 0.40 -1.43 16.15
C ILE A 92 1.25 -2.46 15.40
N VAL A 93 1.91 -3.33 16.14
CA VAL A 93 2.68 -4.46 15.60
C VAL A 93 1.67 -5.46 15.04
N PRO A 94 1.54 -5.62 13.71
CA PRO A 94 0.76 -6.72 13.18
C PRO A 94 1.51 -8.02 13.51
N PRO A 95 0.80 -9.10 13.87
CA PRO A 95 1.44 -10.36 14.17
C PRO A 95 2.27 -10.82 12.96
N ASN A 96 3.51 -11.17 13.26
CA ASN A 96 4.55 -11.57 12.32
C ASN A 96 4.12 -12.89 11.64
N GLY A 97 3.33 -12.78 10.57
CA GLY A 97 2.82 -13.91 9.81
C GLY A 97 3.80 -14.33 8.72
N ASN A 98 4.82 -15.11 9.09
CA ASN A 98 5.58 -15.90 8.13
C ASN A 98 4.71 -17.08 7.68
N HIS A 99 3.86 -16.85 6.68
CA HIS A 99 3.09 -17.90 6.01
C HIS A 99 3.41 -17.89 4.51
N HIS A 100 4.13 -18.93 4.09
CA HIS A 100 4.66 -19.15 2.74
C HIS A 100 3.61 -19.68 1.74
N GLN A 101 2.33 -19.24 1.79
CA GLN A 101 1.28 -19.95 1.03
C GLN A 101 0.26 -19.13 0.22
N SER A 102 0.47 -17.84 -0.04
CA SER A 102 -0.27 -17.17 -1.14
C SER A 102 0.45 -15.92 -1.68
N ARG A 103 0.38 -15.71 -3.01
CA ARG A 103 0.88 -14.51 -3.71
C ARG A 103 -0.12 -13.34 -3.73
N LEU A 104 -1.24 -13.48 -3.03
CA LEU A 104 -2.29 -12.46 -3.06
C LEU A 104 -1.88 -11.27 -2.20
N GLU A 105 -1.85 -10.09 -2.79
CA GLU A 105 -1.55 -8.83 -2.11
C GLU A 105 -2.71 -7.87 -2.31
N CYS A 106 -2.98 -7.04 -1.30
CA CYS A 106 -3.93 -5.96 -1.41
C CYS A 106 -3.34 -4.88 -2.33
N ASP A 107 -3.97 -4.59 -3.46
CA ASP A 107 -3.49 -3.57 -4.40
C ASP A 107 -3.52 -2.15 -3.81
N VAL A 108 -4.23 -1.95 -2.70
CA VAL A 108 -4.37 -0.65 -2.03
C VAL A 108 -3.29 -0.44 -0.97
N CYS A 109 -3.08 -1.41 -0.06
CA CYS A 109 -2.09 -1.29 1.02
C CYS A 109 -0.84 -2.16 0.84
N THR A 110 -0.73 -2.93 -0.24
CA THR A 110 0.40 -3.84 -0.54
C THR A 110 0.66 -4.90 0.54
N SER A 111 -0.31 -5.13 1.43
CA SER A 111 -0.22 -6.16 2.47
C SER A 111 -0.67 -7.50 1.89
N LYS A 112 -0.02 -8.59 2.31
CA LYS A 112 -0.43 -9.93 1.91
C LYS A 112 -1.85 -10.21 2.40
N ILE A 113 -2.64 -10.87 1.56
CA ILE A 113 -3.97 -11.35 1.88
C ILE A 113 -3.90 -12.87 1.97
N PRO A 114 -4.08 -13.48 3.15
CA PRO A 114 -4.29 -14.92 3.25
C PRO A 114 -5.52 -15.32 2.43
N THR A 115 -5.42 -16.31 1.56
CA THR A 115 -6.58 -16.72 0.72
C THR A 115 -7.73 -17.28 1.56
N THR A 116 -7.45 -17.75 2.77
CA THR A 116 -8.42 -18.28 3.74
C THR A 116 -9.26 -17.20 4.43
N VAL A 117 -8.91 -15.92 4.28
CA VAL A 117 -9.70 -14.81 4.83
C VAL A 117 -10.49 -14.10 3.74
N PHE A 118 -11.60 -13.50 4.13
CA PHE A 118 -12.39 -12.69 3.23
C PHE A 118 -11.62 -11.45 2.74
N HIS A 119 -11.71 -11.21 1.44
CA HIS A 119 -11.22 -10.01 0.77
C HIS A 119 -12.16 -9.68 -0.39
N TYR A 120 -11.91 -8.56 -1.06
CA TYR A 120 -12.72 -8.09 -2.17
C TYR A 120 -11.91 -8.19 -3.45
N HIS A 121 -12.50 -8.76 -4.49
CA HIS A 121 -11.84 -9.01 -5.76
C HIS A 121 -12.58 -8.32 -6.90
N CYS A 122 -11.83 -7.73 -7.82
CA CYS A 122 -12.35 -7.30 -9.11
C CYS A 122 -11.72 -8.14 -10.23
N ASN A 123 -12.59 -8.70 -11.05
CA ASN A 123 -12.23 -9.50 -12.22
C ASN A 123 -11.89 -8.67 -13.47
N LEU A 124 -12.05 -7.34 -13.42
CA LEU A 124 -11.82 -6.43 -14.55
C LEU A 124 -10.54 -5.57 -14.37
N CYS A 125 -10.31 -5.04 -13.17
CA CYS A 125 -9.10 -4.26 -12.87
C CYS A 125 -7.85 -5.17 -12.92
N ALA A 126 -6.71 -4.63 -13.37
CA ALA A 126 -5.40 -5.31 -13.42
C ALA A 126 -5.40 -6.72 -14.04
N GLY A 127 -6.18 -6.92 -15.12
CA GLY A 127 -6.27 -8.23 -15.80
C GLY A 127 -6.96 -9.31 -14.96
N GLY A 128 -7.84 -8.90 -14.03
CA GLY A 128 -8.55 -9.81 -13.14
C GLY A 128 -7.71 -10.30 -11.96
N ASN A 129 -6.73 -9.52 -11.53
CA ASN A 129 -5.92 -9.76 -10.33
C ASN A 129 -5.89 -8.50 -9.47
N TRP A 130 -7.06 -7.92 -9.22
CA TRP A 130 -7.22 -6.76 -8.37
C TRP A 130 -7.93 -7.15 -7.08
N ASP A 131 -7.26 -7.01 -5.95
CA ASP A 131 -7.71 -7.49 -4.65
C ASP A 131 -7.54 -6.42 -3.56
N ILE A 132 -8.55 -6.29 -2.71
CA ILE A 132 -8.60 -5.32 -1.61
C ILE A 132 -8.86 -6.09 -0.31
N CYS A 133 -7.96 -5.94 0.66
CA CYS A 133 -8.16 -6.53 1.98
C CYS A 133 -9.36 -5.91 2.72
N GLU A 134 -9.91 -6.63 3.69
CA GLU A 134 -11.10 -6.19 4.42
C GLU A 134 -10.90 -4.82 5.11
N ASP A 135 -9.72 -4.57 5.69
CA ASP A 135 -9.40 -3.27 6.31
C ASP A 135 -9.49 -2.12 5.30
N CYS A 136 -8.88 -2.27 4.13
CA CYS A 136 -8.90 -1.23 3.12
C CYS A 136 -10.32 -0.98 2.60
N ARG A 137 -11.13 -2.05 2.46
CA ARG A 137 -12.52 -1.89 2.07
C ARG A 137 -13.33 -1.16 3.13
N LYS A 138 -13.13 -1.46 4.43
CA LYS A 138 -13.78 -0.75 5.55
C LYS A 138 -13.41 0.74 5.59
N CYS A 139 -12.20 1.10 5.15
CA CYS A 139 -11.77 2.49 5.01
C CYS A 139 -12.27 3.17 3.72
N GLY A 140 -13.13 2.51 2.92
CA GLY A 140 -13.72 3.11 1.71
C GLY A 140 -12.97 2.84 0.41
N ALA A 141 -11.97 1.95 0.38
CA ALA A 141 -11.28 1.62 -0.87
C ALA A 141 -12.22 0.94 -1.89
N THR A 142 -12.14 1.38 -3.14
CA THR A 142 -12.89 0.87 -4.30
C THR A 142 -11.94 0.33 -5.38
N CYS A 143 -12.49 -0.25 -6.46
CA CYS A 143 -11.69 -0.48 -7.66
C CYS A 143 -11.27 0.85 -8.28
N VAL A 144 -10.33 0.73 -9.23
CA VAL A 144 -9.86 1.84 -10.06
C VAL A 144 -11.01 2.48 -10.85
N ASP A 145 -11.93 1.64 -11.35
CA ASP A 145 -13.18 2.08 -11.97
C ASP A 145 -14.32 1.91 -10.96
N PRO A 146 -15.06 2.98 -10.60
CA PRO A 146 -16.17 2.90 -9.67
C PRO A 146 -17.35 2.07 -10.20
N ALA A 147 -17.46 1.85 -11.52
CA ALA A 147 -18.49 1.01 -12.12
C ALA A 147 -18.22 -0.49 -11.95
N HIS A 148 -16.99 -0.88 -11.59
CA HIS A 148 -16.65 -2.29 -11.40
C HIS A 148 -17.18 -2.83 -10.08
N LEU A 149 -17.77 -4.03 -10.16
CA LEU A 149 -18.22 -4.75 -8.98
C LEU A 149 -17.04 -5.39 -8.24
N LEU A 150 -17.03 -5.24 -6.92
CA LEU A 150 -16.10 -5.92 -6.02
C LEU A 150 -16.82 -7.12 -5.38
N LEU A 151 -16.32 -8.31 -5.67
CA LEU A 151 -16.85 -9.56 -5.14
C LEU A 151 -16.15 -9.89 -3.82
N LYS A 152 -16.89 -10.08 -2.72
CA LYS A 152 -16.30 -10.55 -1.47
C LYS A 152 -16.03 -12.05 -1.61
N ARG A 153 -14.78 -12.50 -1.50
CA ARG A 153 -14.43 -13.91 -1.68
C ARG A 153 -13.43 -14.44 -0.65
N THR A 154 -13.39 -15.76 -0.50
CA THR A 154 -12.42 -16.50 0.30
C THR A 154 -12.19 -17.89 -0.30
N MET A 155 -11.07 -18.54 0.02
CA MET A 155 -10.76 -19.90 -0.41
C MET A 155 -11.19 -20.91 0.66
N LEU A 156 -12.12 -21.80 0.30
CA LEU A 156 -12.59 -22.90 1.15
C LEU A 156 -12.25 -24.21 0.47
N ASN A 157 -11.50 -25.08 1.15
CA ASN A 157 -11.09 -26.40 0.62
C ASN A 157 -10.43 -26.33 -0.77
N GLY A 158 -9.66 -25.27 -1.05
CA GLY A 158 -8.97 -25.07 -2.33
C GLY A 158 -9.83 -24.48 -3.45
N VAL A 159 -11.10 -24.15 -3.19
CA VAL A 159 -12.03 -23.57 -4.16
C VAL A 159 -12.39 -22.14 -3.74
N TRP A 160 -12.47 -21.23 -4.71
CA TRP A 160 -12.95 -19.87 -4.46
C TRP A 160 -14.45 -19.86 -4.20
N SER A 161 -14.83 -19.28 -3.06
CA SER A 161 -16.23 -19.03 -2.69
C SER A 161 -16.46 -17.52 -2.74
N GLU A 162 -17.40 -17.09 -3.58
CA GLU A 162 -17.74 -15.69 -3.79
C GLU A 162 -19.11 -15.36 -3.17
N ILE A 163 -19.20 -14.20 -2.54
CA ILE A 163 -20.41 -13.61 -2.01
C ILE A 163 -20.64 -12.33 -2.82
N THR A 164 -21.69 -12.33 -3.63
CA THR A 164 -22.19 -11.10 -4.27
C THR A 164 -22.78 -10.23 -3.17
N THR A 165 -21.99 -9.28 -2.67
CA THR A 165 -22.54 -8.20 -1.84
C THR A 165 -23.20 -7.22 -2.81
N ASN A 166 -24.52 -7.30 -2.94
CA ASN A 166 -25.29 -6.19 -3.49
C ASN A 166 -24.92 -4.95 -2.67
N HIS A 167 -24.72 -3.81 -3.33
CA HIS A 167 -24.55 -2.54 -2.65
C HIS A 167 -25.75 -2.31 -1.72
N ASP A 168 -25.54 -2.42 -0.42
CA ASP A 168 -26.46 -1.84 0.55
C ASP A 168 -26.14 -0.35 0.63
N SER A 169 -27.04 0.42 -0.01
CA SER A 169 -27.60 1.74 0.36
C SER A 169 -26.68 2.76 1.03
#